data_AF-A0A532F0Q0-F1
#
_entry.id   AF-A0A532F0Q0-F1
#
_cell.length_a   1.000
_cell.length_b   1.000
_cell.length_c   1.000
_cell.angle_alpha   90.00
_cell.angle_beta   90.00
_cell.angle_gamma   90.00
#
_symmetry.space_group_name_H-M   'P 1'
#
loop_
_entity.id
_entity.type
_entity.pdbx_description
1 polymer ?
#
loop_
_entity_poly.entity_id
_entity_poly.type
_entity_poly.pdbx_seq_one_letter_code
_entity_poly.pdbx_strand_id
1 'polypeptide(L)' 'MATQVRTCPKCAQLMWLKEDQYEQLNEGTIRAKCPQCGSTVRFTLVSQGDNAAGPKMGH' A
#
# COMPACT_ATOMS: atom_id res chain seq x y z
N MET A 1 8.82 13.85 -4.49
CA MET A 1 8.41 12.54 -5.02
C MET A 1 8.28 11.58 -3.87
N ALA A 2 7.06 11.30 -3.40
CA ALA A 2 6.85 10.33 -2.33
C ALA A 2 6.76 8.93 -2.94
N THR A 3 7.59 7.99 -2.46
CA THR A 3 7.47 6.58 -2.85
C THR A 3 6.79 5.83 -1.71
N GLN A 4 5.69 5.13 -2.01
CA GLN A 4 5.01 4.28 -1.04
C GLN A 4 5.48 2.84 -1.18
N VAL A 5 5.87 2.23 -0.06
CA VAL A 5 6.21 0.80 -0.01
C VAL A 5 5.01 0.04 0.54
N ARG A 6 4.54 -0.96 -0.21
CA ARG A 6 3.40 -1.83 0.18
C ARG A 6 3.70 -3.28 -0.13
N THR A 7 3.05 -4.20 0.56
CA THR A 7 3.15 -5.63 0.27
C THR A 7 1.98 -6.08 -0.60
N CYS A 8 2.24 -6.78 -1.69
CA CYS A 8 1.19 -7.33 -2.53
C CYS A 8 0.41 -8.43 -1.79
N PRO A 9 -0.91 -8.33 -1.63
CA PRO A 9 -1.71 -9.38 -0.97
C PRO A 9 -1.81 -10.67 -1.79
N LYS A 10 -1.40 -10.67 -3.07
CA LYS A 10 -1.49 -11.84 -3.96
C LYS A 10 -0.21 -12.68 -3.99
N CYS A 11 0.96 -12.05 -3.98
CA CYS A 11 2.24 -12.75 -4.05
C CYS A 11 3.16 -12.52 -2.85
N ALA A 12 2.70 -11.75 -1.85
CA ALA A 12 3.45 -11.35 -0.66
C ALA A 12 4.77 -10.60 -0.93
N GLN A 13 5.01 -10.17 -2.18
CA GLN A 13 6.19 -9.40 -2.56
C GLN A 13 6.03 -7.92 -2.27
N LEU A 14 7.16 -7.26 -2.00
CA LEU A 14 7.21 -5.81 -1.83
C LEU A 14 7.00 -5.08 -3.16
N MET A 15 6.20 -4.01 -3.08
CA MET A 15 5.84 -3.12 -4.17
C MET A 15 6.29 -1.72 -3.82
N TRP A 16 7.15 -1.15 -4.67
CA TRP A 16 7.61 0.23 -4.58
C TRP A 16 6.77 1.04 -5.56
N LEU A 17 5.75 1.70 -5.04
CA LEU A 17 4.77 2.42 -5.83
C LEU A 17 5.10 3.90 -5.83
N LYS A 18 5.33 4.44 -7.03
CA LYS A 18 5.40 5.88 -7.29
C LYS A 18 3.99 6.42 -7.56
N GLU A 19 3.81 7.73 -7.43
CA GLU A 19 2.53 8.43 -7.64
C GLU A 19 1.90 8.17 -9.02
N ASP A 20 2.70 7.91 -10.06
CA ASP A 20 2.26 7.56 -11.42
C ASP A 20 1.91 6.07 -11.61
N GLN A 21 2.23 5.23 -10.63
CA GLN A 21 2.06 3.77 -10.70
C GLN A 21 0.81 3.26 -9.96
N TYR A 22 0.08 4.17 -9.32
CA TYR A 22 -1.20 3.87 -8.70
C TYR A 22 -2.23 4.93 -9.03
N GLU A 23 -3.48 4.49 -9.11
CA GLU A 23 -4.65 5.33 -9.35
C GLU A 23 -5.42 5.48 -8.04
N GLN A 24 -5.79 6.70 -7.68
CA GLN A 24 -6.69 6.92 -6.56
C GLN A 24 -8.12 6.64 -7.02
N LEU A 25 -8.73 5.58 -6.47
CA LEU A 25 -10.13 5.25 -6.77
C LEU A 25 -11.06 6.14 -5.94
N ASN A 26 -10.77 6.26 -4.65
CA ASN A 26 -11.57 6.97 -3.67
C ASN A 26 -10.64 7.73 -2.71
N GLU A 27 -11.19 8.63 -1.89
CA GLU A 27 -10.42 9.44 -0.93
C GLU A 27 -9.49 8.60 -0.04
N GLY A 28 -9.90 7.38 0.33
CA GLY A 28 -9.12 6.45 1.13
C GLY A 28 -8.65 5.19 0.40
N THR A 29 -8.68 5.12 -0.93
CA THR A 29 -8.35 3.87 -1.64
C THR A 29 -7.58 4.11 -2.92
N ILE A 30 -6.44 3.43 -3.05
CA ILE A 30 -5.64 3.40 -4.27
C ILE A 30 -5.69 2.01 -4.91
N ARG A 31 -5.46 1.97 -6.21
CA ARG A 31 -5.33 0.77 -7.01
C ARG A 31 -3.97 0.79 -7.71
N ALA A 32 -3.25 -0.31 -7.64
CA ALA A 32 -1.95 -0.45 -8.30
C ALA A 32 -1.81 -1.82 -8.95
N LYS A 33 -0.99 -1.89 -10.01
CA LYS A 33 -0.58 -3.16 -10.59
C LYS A 33 0.72 -3.62 -9.94
N CYS A 34 0.74 -4.86 -9.45
CA CYS A 34 1.95 -5.45 -8.90
C CYS A 34 2.99 -5.67 -10.01
N PRO A 35 4.21 -5.11 -9.89
CA PRO A 35 5.27 -5.35 -10.87
C PRO A 35 5.80 -6.79 -10.83
N GLN A 36 5.58 -7.51 -9.72
CA GLN A 36 6.11 -8.86 -9.51
C GLN A 36 5.19 -9.94 -10.09
N CYS A 37 3.88 -9.87 -9.84
CA CYS A 37 2.93 -10.88 -10.29
C CYS A 37 1.91 -10.38 -11.33
N GLY A 38 1.98 -9.11 -11.73
CA GLY A 38 1.05 -8.49 -12.68
C GLY A 38 -0.37 -8.30 -12.16
N SER A 39 -0.69 -8.75 -10.94
CA SER A 39 -2.03 -8.63 -10.36
C SER A 39 -2.38 -7.19 -10.04
N THR A 40 -3.61 -6.80 -10.35
CA THR A 40 -4.17 -5.52 -9.90
C THR A 40 -4.68 -5.68 -8.47
N VAL A 41 -4.19 -4.85 -7.55
CA VAL A 41 -4.52 -4.88 -6.13
C VAL A 41 -4.97 -3.50 -5.65
N ARG A 42 -5.83 -3.48 -4.63
CA ARG A 42 -6.34 -2.26 -4.01
C ARG A 42 -5.76 -2.13 -2.61
N PHE A 43 -5.44 -0.91 -2.21
CA PHE A 43 -4.94 -0.59 -0.89
C PHE A 43 -5.74 0.55 -0.30
N THR A 44 -6.17 0.38 0.94
CA THR A 44 -6.72 1.49 1.71
C THR A 44 -5.55 2.41 2.12
N LEU A 45 -5.68 3.70 1.81
CA LEU A 45 -4.85 4.74 2.40
C LEU A 45 -5.34 4.89 3.85
N VAL A 46 -4.58 4.37 4.79
CA VAL A 46 -4.76 4.77 6.18
C VAL A 46 -4.02 6.08 6.37
N SER A 47 -4.68 7.03 7.05
CA SER A 47 -4.05 8.28 7.45
C SER A 47 -2.75 7.97 8.20
N GLN A 48 -1.70 8.74 7.94
CA GLN A 48 -0.39 8.60 8.57
C GLN A 48 -0.56 8.78 10.09
N GLY A 49 -0.79 7.68 10.81
CA GLY A 49 -1.23 7.68 12.21
C GLY A 49 -1.81 6.33 12.65
N ASP A 50 -2.63 5.67 11.82
CA ASP A 50 -3.19 4.37 12.17
C ASP A 50 -2.15 3.25 12.12
N ASN A 51 -1.21 3.30 11.17
CA ASN A 51 -0.07 2.38 11.10
C ASN A 51 1.03 2.70 12.14
N ALA A 52 0.95 3.84 12.84
CA ALA A 52 1.89 4.20 13.91
C ALA A 52 1.51 3.55 15.25
N ALA A 53 0.34 2.90 15.33
CA ALA A 53 0.07 1.91 16.35
C ALA A 53 0.84 0.62 16.00
N GLY A 54 2.16 0.64 16.20
CA GLY A 54 2.93 -0.59 16.36
C GLY A 54 2.27 -1.49 17.41
N PRO A 55 2.56 -2.81 17.44
CA PRO A 55 1.99 -3.69 18.45
C PRO A 55 2.19 -3.04 19.82
N LYS A 56 1.08 -2.80 20.53
CA LYS A 56 1.13 -2.37 21.93
C LYS A 56 1.87 -3.48 22.66
N MET A 57 3.17 -3.31 22.89
CA MET A 57 3.93 -4.25 23.70
C MET A 57 3.33 -4.13 25.10
N GLY A 58 2.46 -5.08 25.43
CA GLY A 58 1.86 -5.20 26.75
C GLY A 58 2.99 -5.27 27.77
N HIS A 59 2.90 -4.40 28.77
CA HIS A 59 3.72 -4.43 29.96
C HIS A 59 2.93 -5.13 31.07
#